data_AF-G0SBT8-F1
#
_entry.id   AF-G0SBT8-F1
#
_cell.length_a   1.000
_cell.length_b   1.000
_cell.length_c   1.000
_cell.angle_alpha   90.00
_cell.angle_beta   90.00
_cell.angle_gamma   90.00
#
_symmetry.space_group_name_H-M   'P 1'
#
loop_
_entity.id
_entity.type
_entity.pdbx_description
1 polymer ?
#
loop_
_entity_poly.entity_id
_entity_poly.type
_entity_poly.pdbx_seq_one_letter_code
_entity_poly.pdbx_strand_id
1 'polypeptide(L)'
;MNVKDTPMDQGVASMTSPSQSGPSPTQDDAKVGPGSWNTKKFRDEYETLKNRLLDSQFSVAEYPDPLAPKPPHPKQYPVGTGPTVEQRLLKLISEIKAANEN
;
A
#
# COMPACT_ATOMS: atom_id res chain seq x y z
N MET A 1 65.24 -16.34 -14.52
CA MET A 1 64.68 -17.25 -15.55
C MET A 1 64.03 -18.43 -14.84
N ASN A 2 62.72 -18.39 -14.64
CA ASN A 2 61.94 -19.57 -14.30
C ASN A 2 60.77 -19.62 -15.29
N VAL A 3 60.96 -20.47 -16.28
CA VAL A 3 59.96 -20.95 -17.23
C VAL A 3 58.98 -21.87 -16.49
N LYS A 4 57.68 -21.70 -16.71
CA LYS A 4 56.84 -22.67 -17.43
C LYS A 4 55.35 -22.29 -17.35
N ASP A 5 54.83 -22.11 -18.55
CA ASP A 5 53.47 -21.86 -18.98
C ASP A 5 52.48 -23.01 -18.65
N THR A 6 51.26 -22.61 -18.22
CA THR A 6 49.89 -22.93 -18.72
C THR A 6 49.61 -24.33 -19.32
N PRO A 7 48.49 -25.03 -18.94
CA PRO A 7 47.15 -24.75 -19.48
C PRO A 7 46.00 -24.83 -18.44
N MET A 8 45.07 -23.87 -18.36
CA MET A 8 43.75 -23.87 -19.04
C MET A 8 43.22 -25.28 -19.37
N ASP A 9 42.51 -25.88 -18.41
CA ASP A 9 41.58 -26.98 -18.69
C ASP A 9 40.17 -26.41 -18.78
N GLN A 10 39.70 -26.28 -20.02
CA GLN A 10 38.28 -26.14 -20.33
C GLN A 10 37.72 -27.53 -20.60
N GLY A 11 36.63 -27.86 -19.90
CA GLY A 11 35.50 -28.52 -20.51
C GLY A 11 35.29 -29.98 -20.13
N VAL A 12 34.25 -30.20 -19.33
CA VAL A 12 33.18 -31.13 -19.70
C VAL A 12 31.91 -30.77 -18.95
N ALA A 13 30.95 -30.29 -19.72
CA ALA A 13 29.56 -30.23 -19.31
C ALA A 13 29.09 -31.65 -18.93
N SER A 14 28.40 -31.77 -17.82
CA SER A 14 27.40 -32.82 -17.62
C SER A 14 26.22 -32.18 -16.94
N MET A 15 25.35 -31.64 -17.79
CA MET A 15 23.96 -31.42 -17.50
C MET A 15 23.38 -32.73 -16.92
N THR A 16 22.94 -32.68 -15.68
CA THR A 16 21.89 -33.57 -15.20
C THR A 16 21.28 -32.95 -13.94
N SER A 17 20.33 -32.06 -14.16
CA SER A 17 19.16 -31.97 -13.30
C SER A 17 17.95 -32.23 -14.18
N PRO A 18 17.48 -33.49 -14.18
CA PRO A 18 16.05 -33.70 -14.27
C PRO A 18 15.64 -34.70 -13.19
N SER A 19 15.12 -34.17 -12.10
CA SER A 19 14.04 -34.87 -11.41
C SER A 19 13.00 -33.83 -11.07
N GLN A 20 12.27 -33.47 -12.13
CA GLN A 20 10.89 -33.08 -12.07
C GLN A 20 10.12 -34.31 -11.54
N SER A 21 10.16 -34.52 -10.22
CA SER A 21 9.12 -35.29 -9.55
C SER A 21 7.90 -34.37 -9.52
N GLY A 22 6.85 -34.78 -10.23
CA GLY A 22 5.59 -34.06 -10.34
C GLY A 22 4.94 -33.72 -9.00
N PRO A 23 3.83 -32.98 -9.02
CA PRO A 23 3.15 -32.56 -7.80
C PRO A 23 2.70 -33.81 -7.05
N SER A 24 3.33 -34.08 -5.90
CA SER A 24 2.77 -34.98 -4.89
C SER A 24 1.57 -34.26 -4.26
N PRO A 25 0.32 -34.70 -4.48
CA PRO A 25 -0.83 -34.11 -3.84
C PRO A 25 -1.15 -34.96 -2.62
N THR A 26 -0.41 -34.80 -1.52
CA THR A 26 -0.78 -35.44 -0.24
C THR A 26 -0.06 -34.79 0.92
N GLN A 27 -0.49 -33.57 1.27
CA GLN A 27 -0.47 -33.17 2.68
C GLN A 27 -1.50 -32.07 2.99
N ASP A 28 -2.66 -32.16 2.34
CA ASP A 28 -3.86 -31.47 2.79
C ASP A 28 -4.52 -32.36 3.86
N ASP A 29 -5.00 -31.78 4.96
CA ASP A 29 -5.61 -32.43 6.13
C ASP A 29 -4.70 -32.91 7.27
N ALA A 30 -3.53 -32.28 7.47
CA ALA A 30 -3.04 -32.15 8.85
C ALA A 30 -4.01 -31.21 9.59
N LYS A 31 -4.93 -31.78 10.38
CA LYS A 31 -5.96 -31.11 11.20
C LYS A 31 -5.44 -29.80 11.80
N VAL A 32 -5.65 -28.71 11.07
CA VAL A 32 -5.17 -27.39 11.44
C VAL A 32 -6.06 -26.94 12.59
N GLY A 33 -5.52 -27.01 13.81
CA GLY A 33 -6.28 -26.63 15.01
C GLY A 33 -6.86 -25.22 14.89
N PRO A 34 -8.03 -24.94 15.51
CA PRO A 34 -8.61 -23.61 15.49
C PRO A 34 -7.58 -22.60 16.02
N GLY A 35 -7.19 -21.64 15.19
CA GLY A 35 -6.18 -20.62 15.50
C GLY A 35 -4.81 -20.79 14.84
N SER A 36 -4.60 -21.83 14.02
CA SER A 36 -3.35 -21.93 13.26
C SER A 36 -3.38 -21.00 12.04
N TRP A 37 -2.43 -20.06 12.04
CA TRP A 37 -2.15 -19.15 10.94
C TRP A 37 -1.55 -19.86 9.73
N ASN A 38 -1.12 -21.12 9.85
CA ASN A 38 -0.47 -21.82 8.75
C ASN A 38 -1.46 -22.60 7.85
N THR A 39 -2.59 -21.97 7.51
CA THR A 39 -3.54 -22.54 6.55
C THR A 39 -3.15 -22.19 5.11
N LYS A 40 -3.55 -23.01 4.14
CA LYS A 40 -3.35 -22.70 2.71
C LYS A 40 -3.94 -21.34 2.34
N LYS A 41 -5.16 -21.05 2.82
CA LYS A 41 -5.85 -19.76 2.65
C LYS A 41 -4.99 -18.59 3.14
N PHE A 42 -4.45 -18.70 4.35
CA PHE A 42 -3.61 -17.64 4.91
C PHE A 42 -2.32 -17.44 4.11
N ARG A 43 -1.67 -18.51 3.64
CA ARG A 43 -0.47 -18.40 2.81
C ARG A 43 -0.76 -17.66 1.49
N ASP A 44 -1.87 -17.99 0.84
CA ASP A 44 -2.29 -17.35 -0.42
C ASP A 44 -2.61 -15.85 -0.20
N GLU A 45 -3.31 -15.51 0.88
CA GLU A 45 -3.58 -14.12 1.27
C GLU A 45 -2.29 -13.36 1.64
N TYR A 46 -1.39 -14.00 2.39
CA TYR A 46 -0.10 -13.43 2.79
C TYR A 46 0.75 -13.06 1.57
N GLU A 47 0.92 -13.97 0.60
CA GLU A 47 1.70 -13.66 -0.61
C GLU A 47 1.05 -12.57 -1.45
N THR A 48 -0.28 -12.51 -1.49
CA THR A 48 -1.00 -11.41 -2.17
C THR A 48 -0.73 -10.06 -1.50
N LEU A 49 -0.82 -10.00 -0.16
CA LEU A 49 -0.55 -8.78 0.60
C LEU A 49 0.91 -8.36 0.51
N LYS A 50 1.84 -9.33 0.56
CA LYS A 50 3.27 -9.11 0.39
C LYS A 50 3.57 -8.50 -0.98
N ASN A 51 2.98 -9.03 -2.05
CA ASN A 51 3.14 -8.47 -3.39
C ASN A 51 2.61 -7.04 -3.47
N ARG A 52 1.47 -6.75 -2.83
CA ARG A 52 0.92 -5.39 -2.74
C ARG A 52 1.80 -4.44 -1.92
N LEU A 53 2.44 -4.93 -0.85
CA LEU A 53 3.35 -4.13 -0.02
C LEU A 53 4.66 -3.81 -0.74
N LEU A 54 5.11 -4.72 -1.60
CA LEU A 54 6.28 -4.55 -2.46
C LEU A 54 5.98 -3.73 -3.72
N ASP A 55 4.76 -3.22 -3.88
CA ASP A 55 4.39 -2.43 -5.04
C ASP A 55 5.22 -1.15 -5.11
N SER A 56 6.10 -1.09 -6.10
CA SER A 56 6.97 0.06 -6.36
C SER A 56 6.20 1.32 -6.74
N GLN A 57 4.90 1.24 -7.05
CA GLN A 57 4.05 2.40 -7.30
C GLN A 57 3.53 3.05 -6.01
N PHE A 58 3.69 2.42 -4.84
CA PHE A 58 3.29 3.03 -3.59
C PHE A 58 4.21 4.20 -3.23
N SER A 59 3.69 5.43 -3.28
CA SER A 59 4.39 6.65 -2.89
C SER A 59 3.70 7.32 -1.72
N VAL A 60 4.42 7.49 -0.60
CA VAL A 60 3.90 8.21 0.59
C VAL A 60 3.52 9.64 0.25
N ALA A 61 4.16 10.25 -0.76
CA ALA A 61 3.86 11.61 -1.20
C ALA A 61 2.50 11.76 -1.90
N GLU A 62 1.93 10.67 -2.42
CA GLU A 62 0.59 10.68 -3.05
C GLU A 62 -0.53 10.66 -2.02
N TYR A 63 -0.23 10.26 -0.78
CA TYR A 63 -1.21 10.24 0.28
C TYR A 63 -1.20 11.59 1.00
N PRO A 64 -2.33 12.33 0.99
CA PRO A 64 -2.41 13.58 1.72
C PRO A 64 -2.24 13.33 3.22
N ASP A 65 -1.66 14.31 3.91
CA ASP A 65 -1.45 14.27 5.36
C ASP A 65 -2.78 13.94 6.07
N PRO A 66 -2.86 12.83 6.83
CA PRO A 66 -4.09 12.43 7.51
C PRO A 66 -4.53 13.43 8.58
N LEU A 67 -3.63 14.27 9.08
CA LEU A 67 -3.88 15.30 10.08
C LEU A 67 -4.21 16.66 9.46
N ALA A 68 -3.99 16.83 8.15
CA ALA A 68 -4.32 18.09 7.49
C ALA A 68 -5.84 18.30 7.42
N PRO A 69 -6.31 19.56 7.55
CA PRO A 69 -7.71 19.89 7.32
C PRO A 69 -8.13 19.42 5.92
N LYS A 70 -9.13 18.54 5.86
CA LYS A 70 -9.67 18.12 4.58
C LYS A 70 -10.32 19.32 3.89
N PRO A 71 -10.15 19.47 2.56
CA PRO A 71 -10.87 20.49 1.83
C PRO A 71 -12.39 20.28 2.02
N PRO A 72 -13.16 21.37 2.12
CA PRO A 72 -14.60 21.30 2.35
C PRO A 72 -15.26 20.45 1.25
N HIS A 73 -15.97 19.39 1.65
CA HIS A 73 -16.62 18.53 0.68
C HIS A 73 -17.83 19.26 0.06
N PRO A 74 -18.05 19.20 -1.26
CA PRO A 74 -19.13 19.95 -1.91
C PRO A 74 -20.55 19.63 -1.40
N LYS A 75 -20.75 18.43 -0.85
CA LYS A 75 -22.02 18.02 -0.21
C LYS A 75 -22.17 18.47 1.24
N GLN A 76 -21.09 18.95 1.86
CA GLN A 76 -21.05 19.32 3.27
C GLN A 76 -21.57 20.75 3.49
N TYR A 77 -21.53 21.58 2.45
CA TYR A 77 -22.06 22.94 2.48
C TYR A 77 -23.24 23.06 1.50
N PRO A 78 -24.34 23.72 1.90
CA PRO A 78 -25.44 23.98 0.99
C PRO A 78 -24.98 24.86 -0.17
N VAL A 79 -25.49 24.55 -1.36
CA VAL A 79 -25.22 25.30 -2.60
C VAL A 79 -25.58 26.77 -2.38
N GLY A 80 -24.63 27.68 -2.63
CA GLY A 80 -24.83 29.11 -2.46
C GLY A 80 -24.24 29.71 -1.18
N THR A 81 -23.67 28.90 -0.29
CA THR A 81 -22.86 29.39 0.84
C THR A 81 -21.48 29.84 0.35
N GLY A 82 -21.44 30.94 -0.39
CA GLY A 82 -20.22 31.52 -0.94
C GLY A 82 -19.71 32.72 -0.15
N PRO A 83 -18.56 33.28 -0.55
CA PRO A 83 -17.94 34.43 0.13
C PRO A 83 -18.85 35.67 0.18
N THR A 84 -19.76 35.82 -0.78
CA THR A 84 -20.74 36.92 -0.81
C THR A 84 -21.77 36.83 0.30
N VAL A 85 -22.21 35.62 0.66
CA VAL A 85 -23.16 35.39 1.76
C VAL A 85 -22.47 35.59 3.10
N GLU A 86 -21.24 35.12 3.23
CA GLU A 86 -20.40 35.34 4.41
C GLU A 86 -20.18 36.84 4.70
N GLN A 87 -19.86 37.63 3.67
CA GLN A 87 -19.73 39.09 3.82
C GLN A 87 -21.01 39.77 4.30
N ARG A 88 -22.17 39.36 3.77
CA ARG A 88 -23.47 39.89 4.22
C ARG A 88 -23.73 39.55 5.68
N LEU A 89 -23.41 38.31 6.08
CA LEU A 89 -23.57 37.86 7.46
C LEU A 89 -22.67 38.65 8.41
N LEU A 90 -21.40 38.86 8.06
CA LEU A 90 -20.46 39.65 8.85
C LEU A 90 -20.93 41.09 9.04
N LYS A 91 -21.47 41.70 7.96
CA LYS A 91 -22.05 43.05 8.04
C LYS A 91 -23.24 43.09 9.01
N LEU A 92 -24.17 42.15 8.90
CA LEU A 92 -25.33 42.08 9.79
C LEU A 92 -24.92 41.87 11.26
N ILE A 93 -23.92 41.02 11.52
CA ILE A 93 -23.38 40.82 12.87
C ILE A 93 -22.82 42.12 13.44
N SER A 94 -22.10 42.90 12.63
CA SER A 94 -21.53 44.19 13.07
C SER A 94 -22.61 45.23 13.41
N GLU A 95 -23.68 45.28 12.62
CA GLU A 95 -24.82 46.18 12.86
C GLU A 95 -25.56 45.82 14.15
N ILE A 96 -25.82 44.52 14.38
CA ILE A 96 -26.49 44.05 15.60
C ILE A 96 -25.63 44.31 16.83
N LYS A 97 -24.32 44.07 16.77
CA LYS A 97 -23.42 44.33 17.90
C LYS A 97 -23.39 45.82 18.26
N ALA A 98 -23.25 46.70 17.26
CA ALA A 98 -23.27 48.14 17.49
C ALA A 98 -24.62 48.65 18.06
N ALA A 99 -25.73 48.00 17.70
CA ALA A 99 -27.05 48.31 18.24
C ALA A 99 -27.25 47.79 19.68
N ASN A 100 -26.55 46.73 20.09
CA ASN A 100 -26.64 46.16 21.44
C ASN A 100 -25.68 46.82 22.45
N GLU A 101 -24.67 47.55 21.95
CA GLU A 101 -23.71 48.32 22.75
C GLU A 101 -24.16 49.78 23.00
N ASN A 102 -25.28 50.22 22.39
CA ASN A 102 -26.00 51.46 22.71
C ASN A 102 -27.24 51.17 23.57
#